data_AF-A0AA90NN77-F1
#
_entry.id   AF-A0AA90NN77-F1
#
_cell.length_a   1.000
_cell.length_b   1.000
_cell.length_c   1.000
_cell.angle_alpha   90.00
_cell.angle_beta   90.00
_cell.angle_gamma   90.00
#
_symmetry.space_group_name_H-M   'P 1'
#
loop_
_entity.id
_entity.type
_entity.pdbx_description
1 polymer ?
#
loop_
_entity_poly.entity_id
_entity_poly.type
_entity_poly.pdbx_seq_one_letter_code
_entity_poly.pdbx_strand_id
1 'polypeptide(L)' 'MRCAQKRRRKRYKTYDSRGRITNKRNIADRPAEVETRETLGHWEIDTVMGKGSKHCVVTLVQRKTSYTLIGQ' A
#
# COMPACT_ATOMS: atom_id res chain seq x y z
N MET A 1 7.40 21.65 -34.43
CA MET A 1 6.19 21.74 -33.60
C MET A 1 6.57 21.56 -32.14
N ARG A 2 6.44 22.60 -31.29
CA ARG A 2 6.53 22.45 -29.83
C ARG A 2 5.09 22.47 -29.30
N CYS A 3 4.52 21.29 -29.05
CA CYS A 3 3.23 21.19 -28.37
C CYS A 3 3.45 21.67 -26.92
N ALA A 4 3.01 22.89 -26.62
CA ALA A 4 3.12 23.46 -25.29
C ALA A 4 2.50 22.50 -24.26
N GLN A 5 3.32 21.99 -23.32
CA GLN A 5 2.82 21.13 -22.26
C GLN A 5 1.80 21.92 -21.43
N LYS A 6 0.53 21.47 -21.42
CA LYS A 6 -0.53 22.09 -20.62
C LYS A 6 -0.07 22.13 -19.16
N ARG A 7 0.09 23.34 -18.59
CA ARG A 7 0.37 23.53 -17.16
C ARG A 7 -0.71 22.81 -16.36
N ARG A 8 -0.32 21.74 -15.65
CA ARG A 8 -1.21 21.00 -14.76
C ARG A 8 -1.69 21.95 -13.66
N ARG A 9 -2.96 22.35 -13.70
CA ARG A 9 -3.58 23.18 -12.65
C ARG A 9 -3.61 22.36 -11.35
N LYS A 10 -3.09 22.92 -10.25
CA LYS A 10 -3.21 22.29 -8.93
C LYS A 10 -4.70 22.19 -8.56
N ARG A 11 -5.16 20.98 -8.20
CA ARG A 11 -6.53 20.69 -7.75
C ARG A 11 -6.74 21.16 -6.31
N TYR A 12 -6.64 22.47 -6.07
CA TYR A 12 -7.04 23.02 -4.78
C TYR A 12 -8.56 22.98 -4.67
N LYS A 13 -9.09 22.52 -3.52
CA LYS A 13 -10.52 22.48 -3.18
C LYS A 13 -11.42 21.60 -4.08
N THR A 14 -10.87 20.69 -4.88
CA THR A 14 -11.70 19.74 -5.65
C THR A 14 -12.22 18.65 -4.72
N TYR A 15 -13.53 18.39 -4.73
CA TYR A 15 -14.14 17.29 -3.98
C TYR A 15 -13.49 15.96 -4.36
N ASP A 16 -12.97 15.25 -3.36
CA ASP A 16 -12.28 13.98 -3.57
C ASP A 16 -13.31 12.86 -3.71
N SER A 17 -13.68 12.55 -4.97
CA SER A 17 -14.65 11.50 -5.30
C SER A 17 -14.14 10.07 -5.11
N ARG A 18 -12.89 9.88 -4.65
CA ARG A 18 -12.32 8.54 -4.44
C ARG A 18 -12.96 7.77 -3.29
N GLY A 19 -13.73 8.45 -2.44
CA GLY A 19 -14.35 7.86 -1.26
C GLY A 19 -13.31 7.57 -0.17
N ARG A 20 -13.72 7.66 1.09
CA ARG A 20 -12.91 7.15 2.20
C ARG A 20 -13.35 5.73 2.47
N ILE A 21 -12.41 4.80 2.59
CA ILE A 21 -12.70 3.44 3.03
C ILE A 21 -13.26 3.51 4.46
N THR A 22 -14.55 3.30 4.60
CA THR A 22 -15.26 3.22 5.88
C THR A 22 -15.01 1.85 6.50
N ASN A 23 -14.99 1.76 7.84
CA ASN A 23 -14.76 0.52 8.60
C ASN A 23 -13.41 -0.17 8.37
N LYS A 24 -12.35 0.58 8.03
CA LYS A 24 -11.00 0.03 8.10
C LYS A 24 -10.66 -0.31 9.55
N ARG A 25 -10.28 -1.55 9.82
CA ARG A 25 -9.75 -1.95 11.12
C ARG A 25 -8.35 -1.35 11.28
N ASN A 26 -8.07 -0.72 12.42
CA ASN A 26 -6.73 -0.20 12.64
C ASN A 26 -5.75 -1.36 12.78
N ILE A 27 -4.51 -1.15 12.37
CA ILE A 27 -3.41 -2.10 12.60
C ILE A 27 -3.21 -2.33 14.11
N ALA A 28 -3.51 -1.32 14.94
CA ALA A 28 -3.48 -1.45 16.39
C ALA A 28 -4.57 -2.39 16.96
N ASP A 29 -5.66 -2.63 16.24
CA ASP A 29 -6.80 -3.44 16.71
C ASP A 29 -6.65 -4.93 16.38
N ARG A 30 -5.46 -5.35 15.92
CA ARG A 30 -5.16 -6.75 15.61
C ARG A 30 -5.17 -7.56 16.92
N PRO A 31 -5.77 -8.76 16.94
CA PRO A 31 -5.70 -9.61 18.11
C PRO A 31 -4.25 -10.06 18.36
N ALA A 32 -3.90 -10.24 19.64
CA ALA A 32 -2.51 -10.51 20.07
C ALA A 32 -1.92 -11.79 19.46
N GLU A 33 -2.77 -12.75 19.09
CA GLU A 33 -2.40 -13.98 18.37
C GLU A 33 -1.65 -13.72 17.05
N VAL A 34 -1.87 -12.57 16.41
CA VAL A 34 -1.18 -12.20 15.16
C VAL A 34 0.29 -11.85 15.42
N GLU A 35 0.62 -11.38 16.62
CA GLU A 35 2.00 -11.04 17.00
C GLU A 35 2.80 -12.25 17.46
N THR A 36 2.16 -13.32 17.93
CA THR A 36 2.87 -14.55 18.32
C THR A 36 3.43 -15.31 17.11
N ARG A 37 2.93 -15.05 15.89
CA ARG A 37 3.36 -15.70 14.63
C ARG A 37 3.22 -17.22 14.65
N GLU A 38 2.35 -17.77 15.48
CA GLU A 38 2.21 -19.21 15.69
C GLU A 38 1.24 -19.87 14.70
N THR A 39 0.41 -19.09 14.03
CA THR A 39 -0.63 -19.54 13.09
C THR A 39 -0.19 -19.38 11.63
N LEU A 40 -0.47 -20.39 10.80
CA LEU A 40 -0.33 -20.30 9.35
C LEU A 40 -1.52 -19.51 8.78
N GLY A 41 -1.28 -18.70 7.75
CA GLY A 41 -2.33 -17.93 7.07
C GLY A 41 -2.31 -16.42 7.32
N HIS A 42 -1.48 -15.92 8.24
CA HIS A 42 -1.23 -14.49 8.36
C HIS A 42 -0.22 -14.01 7.31
N TRP A 43 -0.68 -13.16 6.41
CA TRP A 43 0.12 -12.54 5.37
C TRP A 43 0.19 -11.03 5.59
N GLU A 44 1.38 -10.47 5.41
CA GLU A 44 1.66 -9.05 5.40
C GLU A 44 1.97 -8.63 3.96
N ILE A 45 1.40 -7.51 3.53
CA ILE A 45 1.52 -7.01 2.16
C ILE A 45 1.99 -5.58 2.23
N ASP A 46 3.25 -5.36 1.86
CA ASP A 46 3.84 -4.02 1.80
C ASP A 46 4.09 -3.62 0.36
N THR A 47 4.03 -2.31 0.09
CA THR A 47 4.37 -1.75 -1.21
C THR A 47 5.46 -0.70 -1.03
N VAL A 48 6.62 -0.96 -1.60
CA VAL A 48 7.77 -0.06 -1.57
C VAL A 48 7.82 0.71 -2.89
N MET A 49 7.72 2.03 -2.84
CA MET A 49 7.92 2.89 -4.01
C MET A 49 9.33 3.49 -3.99
N GLY A 50 10.05 3.32 -5.11
CA GLY A 50 11.35 3.96 -5.30
C GLY A 50 11.22 5.48 -5.45
N LYS A 51 12.20 6.22 -4.93
CA LYS A 51 12.23 7.69 -5.07
C LYS A 51 12.44 8.06 -6.54
N GLY A 52 11.46 8.74 -7.14
CA GLY A 52 11.58 9.33 -8.49
C GLY A 52 11.17 8.40 -9.64
N SER A 53 10.79 7.16 -9.39
CA SER A 53 10.30 6.21 -10.39
C SER A 53 8.79 5.95 -10.23
N LYS A 54 8.12 5.54 -11.31
CA LYS A 54 6.71 5.07 -11.26
C LYS A 54 6.59 3.59 -10.91
N HIS A 55 7.72 2.93 -10.66
CA HIS A 55 7.78 1.51 -10.35
C HIS A 55 7.62 1.32 -8.84
N CYS A 56 6.78 0.36 -8.48
CA CYS A 56 6.57 -0.08 -7.12
C CYS A 56 6.92 -1.55 -7.02
N VAL A 57 7.46 -1.96 -5.88
CA VAL A 57 7.67 -3.37 -5.56
C VAL A 57 6.66 -3.74 -4.49
N VAL A 58 5.94 -4.84 -4.70
CA VAL A 58 5.02 -5.41 -3.72
C VAL A 58 5.70 -6.59 -3.06
N THR A 59 5.69 -6.61 -1.73
CA THR A 59 6.25 -7.70 -0.92
C THR A 59 5.11 -8.37 -0.15
N LEU A 60 4.96 -9.69 -0.35
CA LEU A 60 4.03 -10.55 0.37
C LEU A 60 4.81 -11.43 1.34
N VAL A 61 4.63 -11.27 2.65
CA VAL A 61 5.38 -12.01 3.67
C VAL A 61 4.42 -12.82 4.53
N GLN A 62 4.65 -14.13 4.65
CA GLN A 62 3.93 -14.98 5.60
C GLN A 62 4.59 -14.86 6.98
N ARG A 63 3.85 -14.35 7.98
CA ARG A 63 4.44 -13.96 9.29
C ARG A 63 5.03 -15.13 10.10
N LYS A 64 4.48 -16.34 9.97
CA LYS A 64 4.97 -17.53 10.68
C LYS A 64 6.25 -18.13 10.09
N THR A 65 6.28 -18.27 8.77
CA THR A 65 7.35 -18.97 8.05
C THR A 65 8.42 -18.03 7.52
N SER A 66 8.18 -16.72 7.59
CA SER A 66 8.98 -15.67 6.93
C SER A 66 9.12 -15.89 5.41
N TYR A 67 8.23 -16.71 4.82
CA TYR A 67 8.21 -16.95 3.39
C TYR A 67 7.81 -15.66 2.67
N THR A 68 8.66 -15.20 1.76
CA THR A 68 8.53 -13.88 1.12
C THR A 68 8.39 -14.03 -0.39
N LEU A 69 7.37 -13.41 -0.96
CA LEU A 69 7.16 -13.23 -2.39
C LEU A 69 7.34 -11.77 -2.75
N ILE A 70 8.04 -11.50 -3.84
CA ILE A 70 8.32 -10.15 -4.32
C ILE A 70 7.83 -10.04 -5.76
N GLY A 71 6.97 -9.06 -6.03
CA GLY A 71 6.47 -8.72 -7.36
C GLY A 71 6.79 -7.26 -7.72
N GLN A 72 6.93 -6.96 -9.00
CA GLN A 72 7.26 -5.63 -9.54
C GLN A 72 6.17 -5.13 -10.50
#